data_AF-L8WMB9-F1
#
_entry.id   AF-L8WMB9-F1
#
_cell.length_a   1.000
_cell.length_b   1.000
_cell.length_c   1.000
_cell.angle_alpha   90.00
_cell.angle_beta   90.00
_cell.angle_gamma   90.00
#
_symmetry.space_group_name_H-M   'P 1'
#
loop_
_entity.id
_entity.type
_entity.pdbx_description
1 polymer ?
#
loop_
_entity_poly.entity_id
_entity_poly.type
_entity_poly.pdbx_seq_one_letter_code
_entity_poly.pdbx_strand_id
1 'polypeptide(L)'
;MLLSRLVTLRRASRPVPPLRRLATSHFLRMSAPHEAPPPEKVAANVEGEGAAQTKTAGKEAKRLEKAAKFAAKTAKTPAPAAPANNEKKKPAKEPKAEEPAFVNNTPPGEKKDLSEPMAAGYNPIAVESAWYDWWNKEGFFKPQMGPDGRPTSTGQFVLPCPPPNVTGSLHIGHGLTVAIQDSLVRWNRMLGRTTLFVPGYDHAGISTQSVVEKRLYKASGKTRHDLGREKFLETVWDWKHDYQGRITKQMERLGGSYDWTRVAFTMDENLSRAVSETFCRLHEDGIIYRANRLVNWCVKLNTTLSNLEVEQKELKGRTLLNVPGYDEKERFEFGVITSFAYPIEGSDEKIVIATTRPETMLGDTAVAVHPDDPRYKVRVCLG
;
A
#
# COMPACT_ATOMS: atom_id res chain seq x y z
N MET A 1 3.34 7.88 -65.44
CA MET A 1 4.12 6.81 -66.10
C MET A 1 5.47 6.72 -65.42
N LEU A 2 5.87 5.48 -65.05
CA LEU A 2 7.10 5.02 -64.39
C LEU A 2 7.37 5.55 -62.97
N LEU A 3 7.38 4.80 -61.86
CA LEU A 3 7.68 3.42 -61.42
C LEU A 3 8.84 3.45 -60.41
N SER A 4 8.55 2.89 -59.24
CA SER A 4 9.42 2.06 -58.39
C SER A 4 10.63 2.66 -57.68
N ARG A 5 10.56 2.66 -56.33
CA ARG A 5 11.17 1.61 -55.49
C ARG A 5 10.80 1.80 -54.02
N LEU A 6 9.73 1.12 -53.59
CA LEU A 6 9.54 0.73 -52.19
C LEU A 6 10.33 -0.56 -51.95
N VAL A 7 11.32 -0.52 -51.07
CA VAL A 7 12.01 -1.73 -50.60
C VAL A 7 11.16 -2.34 -49.49
N THR A 8 10.50 -3.45 -49.82
CA THR A 8 9.81 -4.32 -48.87
C THR A 8 10.84 -5.27 -48.24
N LEU A 9 11.18 -5.07 -46.97
CA LEU A 9 11.89 -6.09 -46.18
C LEU A 9 10.87 -7.11 -45.68
N ARG A 10 10.60 -8.14 -46.51
CA ARG A 10 9.94 -9.38 -46.05
C ARG A 10 10.90 -10.11 -45.12
N ARG A 11 10.66 -10.05 -43.80
CA ARG A 11 11.27 -10.99 -42.86
C ARG A 11 10.44 -12.27 -42.86
N ALA A 12 11.08 -13.37 -43.27
CA ALA A 12 10.51 -14.70 -43.25
C ALA A 12 10.07 -15.08 -41.83
N SER A 13 8.80 -15.42 -41.67
CA SER A 13 8.26 -16.06 -40.47
C SER A 13 8.87 -17.45 -40.33
N ARG A 14 9.72 -17.63 -39.32
CA ARG A 14 10.08 -18.97 -38.85
C ARG A 14 8.94 -19.49 -37.96
N PRO A 15 8.48 -20.74 -38.12
CA PRO A 15 7.45 -21.29 -37.26
C PRO A 15 7.98 -21.46 -35.82
N VAL A 16 7.18 -20.99 -34.86
CA VAL A 16 7.40 -21.18 -33.43
C VAL A 16 7.20 -22.67 -33.11
N PRO A 17 8.16 -23.37 -32.45
CA PRO A 17 7.96 -24.77 -32.08
C PRO A 17 6.90 -24.88 -30.97
N PRO A 18 6.09 -25.96 -30.93
CA PRO A 18 5.07 -26.12 -29.91
C PRO A 18 5.70 -26.29 -28.52
N LEU A 19 5.17 -25.54 -27.56
CA LEU A 19 5.46 -25.66 -26.13
C LEU A 19 5.33 -27.13 -25.69
N ARG A 20 6.44 -27.73 -25.25
CA ARG A 20 6.42 -29.03 -24.57
C ARG A 20 5.55 -28.92 -23.32
N ARG A 21 4.48 -29.72 -23.28
CA ARG A 21 3.66 -29.95 -22.08
C ARG A 21 4.56 -30.50 -20.97
N LEU A 22 4.81 -29.70 -19.94
CA LEU A 22 5.31 -30.20 -18.66
C LEU A 22 4.18 -31.01 -18.01
N ALA A 23 4.52 -32.23 -17.62
CA ALA A 23 3.61 -33.20 -17.03
C ALA A 23 2.99 -32.66 -15.72
N THR A 24 1.66 -32.74 -15.67
CA THR A 24 0.83 -32.56 -14.49
C THR A 24 1.16 -33.59 -13.41
N SER A 25 1.53 -33.14 -12.21
CA SER A 25 1.43 -33.96 -10.99
C SER A 25 0.77 -33.17 -9.85
N HIS A 26 -0.39 -33.68 -9.42
CA HIS A 26 -1.04 -33.47 -8.13
C HIS A 26 -1.53 -32.05 -7.80
N PHE A 27 -2.75 -31.74 -8.25
CA PHE A 27 -3.60 -30.74 -7.60
C PHE A 27 -4.65 -31.45 -6.74
N LEU A 28 -4.61 -31.14 -5.44
CA LEU A 28 -5.55 -31.56 -4.41
C LEU A 28 -6.94 -30.94 -4.72
N ARG A 29 -7.97 -31.77 -4.77
CA ARG A 29 -9.37 -31.39 -5.04
C ARG A 29 -9.94 -30.68 -3.81
N MET A 30 -10.11 -29.36 -3.84
CA MET A 30 -10.85 -28.61 -2.81
C MET A 30 -12.31 -28.40 -3.26
N SER A 31 -13.23 -28.75 -2.36
CA SER A 31 -14.68 -28.80 -2.53
C SER A 31 -15.32 -27.42 -2.78
N ALA A 32 -16.49 -27.45 -3.43
CA ALA A 32 -17.29 -26.31 -3.87
C ALA A 32 -17.77 -25.38 -2.71
N PRO A 33 -18.03 -24.08 -3.00
CA PRO A 33 -18.46 -23.10 -2.00
C PRO A 33 -19.94 -23.25 -1.62
N HIS A 34 -20.21 -22.99 -0.34
CA HIS A 34 -21.50 -23.04 0.34
C HIS A 34 -22.41 -21.86 -0.07
N GLU A 35 -23.65 -22.16 -0.43
CA GLU A 35 -24.74 -21.22 -0.77
C GLU A 35 -25.17 -20.38 0.46
N ALA A 36 -25.36 -19.07 0.29
CA ALA A 36 -25.85 -18.16 1.33
C ALA A 36 -27.36 -17.87 1.14
N PRO A 37 -28.16 -17.80 2.23
CA PRO A 37 -29.61 -17.54 2.13
C PRO A 37 -29.94 -16.05 1.91
N PRO A 38 -31.16 -15.73 1.42
CA PRO A 38 -31.52 -14.40 0.91
C PRO A 38 -31.87 -13.38 2.02
N PRO A 39 -31.85 -12.05 1.73
CA PRO A 39 -32.03 -11.02 2.74
C PRO A 39 -33.51 -10.70 3.04
N GLU A 40 -33.81 -10.47 4.32
CA GLU A 40 -35.09 -9.97 4.82
C GLU A 40 -35.30 -8.47 4.53
N LYS A 41 -36.57 -8.11 4.32
CA LYS A 41 -37.09 -6.76 4.06
C LYS A 41 -37.06 -5.90 5.33
N VAL A 42 -36.60 -4.65 5.23
CA VAL A 42 -36.92 -3.60 6.22
C VAL A 42 -37.29 -2.30 5.52
N ALA A 43 -38.34 -1.69 6.04
CA ALA A 43 -39.15 -0.61 5.50
C ALA A 43 -38.46 0.75 5.33
N ALA A 44 -39.05 1.55 4.46
CA ALA A 44 -38.71 2.94 4.16
C ALA A 44 -38.96 3.87 5.35
N ASN A 45 -38.10 4.88 5.50
CA ASN A 45 -38.46 6.15 6.13
C ASN A 45 -37.77 7.29 5.36
N VAL A 46 -38.60 8.23 4.92
CA VAL A 46 -38.26 9.43 4.16
C VAL A 46 -38.27 10.60 5.14
N GLU A 47 -37.14 11.27 5.40
CA GLU A 47 -37.16 12.65 5.93
C GLU A 47 -35.97 13.47 5.40
N GLY A 48 -36.30 14.68 4.95
CA GLY A 48 -35.47 15.57 4.14
C GLY A 48 -34.52 16.49 4.90
N GLU A 49 -33.89 17.33 4.09
CA GLU A 49 -32.69 18.11 4.37
C GLU A 49 -32.94 19.29 5.32
N GLY A 50 -32.21 19.28 6.45
CA GLY A 50 -32.10 20.41 7.38
C GLY A 50 -31.10 20.20 8.53
N ALA A 51 -30.31 19.12 8.52
CA ALA A 51 -29.66 18.58 9.72
C ALA A 51 -28.13 18.69 9.77
N ALA A 52 -27.47 19.41 8.86
CA ALA A 52 -26.00 19.40 8.77
C ALA A 52 -25.30 20.46 9.65
N GLN A 53 -25.93 21.61 9.94
CA GLN A 53 -25.32 22.64 10.79
C GLN A 53 -25.65 22.51 12.29
N THR A 54 -26.77 21.87 12.65
CA THR A 54 -27.16 21.60 14.04
C THR A 54 -26.50 20.33 14.64
N LYS A 55 -26.02 19.39 13.81
CA LYS A 55 -25.37 18.15 14.29
C LYS A 55 -23.95 18.35 14.82
N THR A 56 -23.23 19.39 14.39
CA THR A 56 -21.85 19.68 14.82
C THR A 56 -21.86 20.34 16.21
N ALA A 57 -22.72 21.34 16.42
CA ALA A 57 -22.94 21.97 17.72
C ALA A 57 -23.51 20.98 18.76
N GLY A 58 -24.43 20.11 18.35
CA GLY A 58 -25.00 19.08 19.24
C GLY A 58 -24.00 18.00 19.68
N LYS A 59 -22.98 17.70 18.87
CA LYS A 59 -21.90 16.77 19.22
C LYS A 59 -20.88 17.39 20.17
N GLU A 60 -20.55 18.66 20.00
CA GLU A 60 -19.67 19.40 20.92
C GLU A 60 -20.34 19.63 22.28
N ALA A 61 -21.62 20.02 22.29
CA ALA A 61 -22.40 20.16 23.51
C ALA A 61 -22.50 18.83 24.28
N LYS A 62 -22.77 17.71 23.60
CA LYS A 62 -22.78 16.38 24.24
C LYS A 62 -21.40 15.93 24.75
N ARG A 63 -20.30 16.38 24.13
CA ARG A 63 -18.94 16.06 24.56
C ARG A 63 -18.55 16.88 25.79
N LEU A 64 -18.90 18.16 25.83
CA LEU A 64 -18.71 19.04 26.97
C LEU A 64 -19.61 18.64 28.16
N GLU A 65 -20.85 18.24 27.90
CA GLU A 65 -21.76 17.73 28.94
C GLU A 65 -21.29 16.38 29.50
N LYS A 66 -20.75 15.48 28.66
CA LYS A 66 -20.11 14.24 29.14
C LYS A 66 -18.83 14.52 29.93
N ALA A 67 -18.01 15.48 29.52
CA ALA A 67 -16.81 15.88 30.25
C ALA A 67 -17.16 16.52 31.60
N ALA A 68 -18.19 17.38 31.65
CA ALA A 68 -18.68 17.97 32.89
C ALA A 68 -19.34 16.93 33.81
N LYS A 69 -20.10 15.97 33.27
CA LYS A 69 -20.66 14.83 34.04
C LYS A 69 -19.58 13.88 34.54
N PHE A 70 -18.47 13.74 33.83
CA PHE A 70 -17.31 12.95 34.27
C PHE A 70 -16.55 13.68 35.39
N ALA A 71 -16.30 14.99 35.24
CA ALA A 71 -15.68 15.83 36.25
C ALA A 71 -16.52 15.94 37.55
N ALA A 72 -17.85 16.03 37.42
CA ALA A 72 -18.77 16.02 38.55
C ALA A 72 -18.90 14.65 39.23
N LYS A 73 -18.67 13.54 38.50
CA LYS A 73 -18.59 12.19 39.08
C LYS A 73 -17.31 11.97 39.87
N THR A 74 -16.19 12.55 39.44
CA THR A 74 -14.93 12.53 40.21
C THR A 74 -14.96 13.42 41.45
N ALA A 75 -15.83 14.43 41.50
CA ALA A 75 -15.95 15.34 42.66
C ALA A 75 -17.05 14.95 43.67
N LYS A 76 -17.87 13.93 43.40
CA LYS A 76 -18.91 13.43 44.31
C LYS A 76 -18.85 11.91 44.45
N THR A 77 -17.89 11.43 45.23
CA THR A 77 -18.02 10.14 45.91
C THR A 77 -17.81 10.38 47.41
N PRO A 78 -18.84 10.25 48.25
CA PRO A 78 -18.67 10.33 49.70
C PRO A 78 -18.01 9.05 50.23
N ALA A 79 -17.24 9.21 51.30
CA ALA A 79 -16.57 8.14 52.02
C ALA A 79 -17.57 7.06 52.49
N PRO A 80 -17.25 5.75 52.38
CA PRO A 80 -18.06 4.72 53.01
C PRO A 80 -17.76 4.65 54.52
N ALA A 81 -18.81 4.67 55.33
CA ALA A 81 -18.76 4.37 56.76
C ALA A 81 -18.39 2.90 57.01
N ALA A 82 -17.63 2.66 58.09
CA ALA A 82 -17.08 1.37 58.48
C ALA A 82 -18.13 0.36 58.99
N PRO A 83 -17.90 -0.96 58.80
CA PRO A 83 -18.22 -1.95 59.79
C PRO A 83 -16.95 -2.42 60.53
N ALA A 84 -17.14 -2.81 61.79
CA ALA A 84 -16.11 -3.07 62.77
C ALA A 84 -15.23 -4.31 62.48
N ASN A 85 -13.95 -4.16 62.85
CA ASN A 85 -12.98 -5.15 63.33
C ASN A 85 -12.82 -6.50 62.62
N ASN A 86 -11.66 -6.67 61.93
CA ASN A 86 -10.64 -7.61 62.41
C ASN A 86 -9.28 -7.34 61.75
N GLU A 87 -8.23 -7.42 62.57
CA GLU A 87 -6.85 -7.01 62.31
C GLU A 87 -6.16 -7.78 61.15
N LYS A 88 -5.43 -7.03 60.31
CA LYS A 88 -4.07 -7.38 59.83
C LYS A 88 -3.45 -6.15 59.13
N LYS A 89 -2.48 -5.52 59.80
CA LYS A 89 -1.69 -4.39 59.27
C LYS A 89 -1.01 -4.79 57.94
N LYS A 90 -1.39 -4.12 56.84
CA LYS A 90 -0.62 -4.08 55.59
C LYS A 90 0.19 -2.78 55.59
N PRO A 91 1.52 -2.80 55.42
CA PRO A 91 2.32 -1.59 55.45
C PRO A 91 1.94 -0.64 54.31
N ALA A 92 1.92 0.65 54.60
CA ALA A 92 1.62 1.73 53.66
C ALA A 92 2.57 1.67 52.46
N LYS A 93 2.01 1.76 51.25
CA LYS A 93 2.79 1.84 50.02
C LYS A 93 3.32 3.27 49.89
N GLU A 94 4.61 3.46 50.12
CA GLU A 94 5.31 4.72 49.88
C GLU A 94 5.05 5.22 48.44
N PRO A 95 4.97 6.54 48.21
CA PRO A 95 4.89 7.08 46.86
C PRO A 95 6.15 6.64 46.09
N LYS A 96 5.96 5.94 44.97
CA LYS A 96 7.05 5.62 44.04
C LYS A 96 7.70 6.94 43.63
N ALA A 97 8.95 7.15 44.05
CA ALA A 97 9.77 8.23 43.55
C ALA A 97 9.75 8.17 42.01
N GLU A 98 9.53 9.31 41.35
CA GLU A 98 9.72 9.41 39.91
C GLU A 98 11.16 9.01 39.60
N GLU A 99 11.34 7.88 38.92
CA GLU A 99 12.66 7.42 38.51
C GLU A 99 13.26 8.51 37.60
N PRO A 100 14.51 8.96 37.87
CA PRO A 100 15.14 9.99 37.05
C PRO A 100 15.20 9.54 35.59
N ALA A 101 14.99 10.49 34.67
CA ALA A 101 15.08 10.22 33.24
C ALA A 101 16.44 9.59 32.91
N PHE A 102 16.42 8.45 32.21
CA PHE A 102 17.64 7.76 31.82
C PHE A 102 18.51 8.64 30.91
N VAL A 103 19.79 8.79 31.27
CA VAL A 103 20.80 9.49 30.46
C VAL A 103 21.78 8.45 29.93
N ASN A 104 21.92 8.39 28.60
CA ASN A 104 22.89 7.51 27.97
C ASN A 104 24.28 8.15 28.01
N ASN A 105 25.17 7.62 28.86
CA ASN A 105 26.57 8.04 28.96
C ASN A 105 27.51 7.24 28.05
N THR A 106 27.02 6.23 27.33
CA THR A 106 27.84 5.42 26.42
C THR A 106 28.05 6.17 25.10
N PRO A 107 29.30 6.40 24.67
CA PRO A 107 29.58 7.02 23.37
C PRO A 107 28.98 6.21 22.20
N PRO A 108 28.58 6.87 21.10
CA PRO A 108 28.03 6.17 19.94
C PRO A 108 28.94 5.06 19.42
N GLY A 109 28.39 3.85 19.32
CA GLY A 109 29.10 2.68 18.82
C GLY A 109 30.01 2.00 19.85
N GLU A 110 30.09 2.47 21.09
CA GLU A 110 30.78 1.74 22.15
C GLU A 110 29.86 0.76 22.85
N LYS A 111 30.46 -0.32 23.38
CA LYS A 111 29.72 -1.31 24.15
C LYS A 111 29.27 -0.66 25.45
N LYS A 112 27.98 -0.79 25.76
CA LYS A 112 27.40 -0.31 27.02
C LYS A 112 28.12 -0.92 28.22
N ASP A 113 28.48 -0.07 29.19
CA ASP A 113 28.99 -0.53 30.48
C ASP A 113 27.86 -1.16 31.31
N LEU A 114 28.13 -2.35 31.84
CA LEU A 114 27.21 -3.14 32.65
C LEU A 114 27.78 -3.37 34.07
N SER A 115 28.79 -2.59 34.47
CA SER A 115 29.42 -2.67 35.80
C SER A 115 28.52 -2.15 36.92
N GLU A 116 27.59 -1.25 36.60
CA GLU A 116 26.62 -0.72 37.56
C GLU A 116 25.62 -1.79 38.04
N PRO A 117 25.14 -1.71 39.29
CA PRO A 117 24.13 -2.64 39.81
C PRO A 117 22.86 -2.66 38.94
N MET A 118 22.27 -3.84 38.76
CA MET A 118 21.02 -3.98 38.00
C MET A 118 19.90 -3.16 38.63
N ALA A 119 19.19 -2.39 37.80
CA ALA A 119 18.01 -1.64 38.23
C ALA A 119 16.92 -2.58 38.75
N ALA A 120 16.11 -2.07 39.69
CA ALA A 120 15.02 -2.85 40.30
C ALA A 120 13.89 -3.21 39.32
N GLY A 121 13.79 -2.51 38.19
CA GLY A 121 12.79 -2.74 37.14
C GLY A 121 13.39 -2.70 35.74
N TYR A 122 12.75 -3.41 34.81
CA TYR A 122 13.13 -3.36 33.39
C TYR A 122 12.74 -2.01 32.77
N ASN A 123 13.73 -1.26 32.30
CA ASN A 123 13.54 -0.05 31.52
C ASN A 123 14.07 -0.27 30.09
N PRO A 124 13.20 -0.44 29.08
CA PRO A 124 13.62 -0.72 27.70
C PRO A 124 14.44 0.43 27.09
N ILE A 125 14.15 1.68 27.46
CA ILE A 125 14.90 2.84 26.94
C ILE A 125 16.36 2.75 27.42
N ALA A 126 16.56 2.44 28.69
CA ALA A 126 17.88 2.24 29.27
C ALA A 126 18.54 0.98 28.70
N VAL A 127 17.80 -0.13 28.56
CA VAL A 127 18.38 -1.39 28.07
C VAL A 127 18.81 -1.28 26.62
N GLU A 128 17.95 -0.79 25.72
CA GLU A 128 18.20 -0.72 24.26
C GLU A 128 19.25 0.32 23.86
N SER A 129 19.49 1.34 24.69
CA SER A 129 20.45 2.41 24.37
C SER A 129 21.85 1.86 24.07
N ALA A 130 22.53 2.45 23.10
CA ALA A 130 23.89 2.12 22.65
C ALA A 130 24.09 0.75 21.97
N TRP A 131 23.21 -0.25 22.19
CA TRP A 131 23.40 -1.58 21.59
C TRP A 131 23.40 -1.57 20.08
N TYR A 132 22.46 -0.87 19.45
CA TYR A 132 22.33 -0.90 18.00
C TYR A 132 23.56 -0.31 17.31
N ASP A 133 24.00 0.86 17.79
CA ASP A 133 25.20 1.54 17.27
C ASP A 133 26.43 0.66 17.42
N TRP A 134 26.57 0.00 18.58
CA TRP A 134 27.67 -0.95 18.83
C TRP A 134 27.59 -2.17 17.90
N TRP A 135 26.43 -2.82 17.79
CA TRP A 135 26.25 -3.98 16.89
C TRP A 135 26.57 -3.64 15.44
N ASN A 136 26.18 -2.45 14.99
CA ASN A 136 26.45 -1.98 13.65
C ASN A 136 27.95 -1.70 13.45
N LYS A 137 28.60 -1.01 14.40
CA LYS A 137 30.04 -0.72 14.37
C LYS A 137 30.90 -1.99 14.35
N GLU A 138 30.58 -2.97 15.18
CA GLU A 138 31.27 -4.27 15.22
C GLU A 138 30.97 -5.15 13.99
N GLY A 139 29.99 -4.77 13.16
CA GLY A 139 29.65 -5.49 11.95
C GLY A 139 28.95 -6.82 12.18
N PHE A 140 28.29 -7.02 13.33
CA PHE A 140 27.62 -8.30 13.67
C PHE A 140 26.49 -8.69 12.71
N PHE A 141 25.99 -7.74 11.93
CA PHE A 141 24.94 -7.98 10.95
C PHE A 141 25.49 -8.50 9.61
N LYS A 142 26.79 -8.37 9.37
CA LYS A 142 27.46 -8.86 8.15
C LYS A 142 27.46 -10.39 8.11
N PRO A 143 27.40 -11.00 6.92
CA PRO A 143 27.51 -12.45 6.78
C PRO A 143 28.88 -12.94 7.23
N GLN A 144 28.90 -13.93 8.13
CA GLN A 144 30.11 -14.64 8.51
C GLN A 144 30.42 -15.70 7.46
N MET A 145 31.63 -15.64 6.89
CA MET A 145 32.13 -16.59 5.90
C MET A 145 33.09 -17.60 6.55
N GLY A 146 33.24 -18.76 5.92
CA GLY A 146 34.26 -19.74 6.28
C GLY A 146 35.69 -19.27 5.92
N PRO A 147 36.72 -20.02 6.35
CA PRO A 147 38.12 -19.67 6.11
C PRO A 147 38.50 -19.54 4.62
N ASP A 148 37.77 -20.21 3.74
CA ASP A 148 37.92 -20.20 2.29
C ASP A 148 37.12 -19.08 1.60
N GLY A 149 36.48 -18.19 2.38
CA GLY A 149 35.62 -17.12 1.88
C GLY A 149 34.25 -17.58 1.36
N ARG A 150 33.89 -18.85 1.55
CA ARG A 150 32.60 -19.41 1.14
C ARG A 150 31.61 -19.44 2.31
N PRO A 151 30.31 -19.71 2.06
CA PRO A 151 29.38 -19.95 3.15
C PRO A 151 29.87 -21.04 4.09
N THR A 152 29.53 -20.91 5.38
CA THR A 152 29.90 -21.87 6.41
C THR A 152 29.36 -23.28 6.07
N SER A 153 29.99 -24.31 6.65
CA SER A 153 29.60 -25.72 6.43
C SER A 153 28.17 -26.05 6.89
N THR A 154 27.58 -25.21 7.74
CA THR A 154 26.19 -25.30 8.21
C THR A 154 25.17 -24.75 7.22
N GLY A 155 25.63 -24.10 6.14
CA GLY A 155 24.83 -23.58 5.03
C GLY A 155 24.63 -22.07 5.07
N GLN A 156 23.75 -21.58 4.20
CA GLN A 156 23.45 -20.16 4.03
C GLN A 156 21.96 -19.85 4.25
N PHE A 157 21.67 -18.67 4.79
CA PHE A 157 20.33 -18.13 4.91
C PHE A 157 20.33 -16.68 4.42
N VAL A 158 19.72 -16.43 3.27
CA VAL A 158 19.66 -15.11 2.66
C VAL A 158 18.21 -14.65 2.59
N LEU A 159 17.95 -13.46 3.11
CA LEU A 159 16.62 -12.87 3.13
C LEU A 159 16.70 -11.43 2.62
N PRO A 160 16.07 -11.10 1.48
CA PRO A 160 15.84 -9.71 1.13
C PRO A 160 14.71 -9.15 1.98
N CYS A 161 14.90 -7.93 2.50
CA CYS A 161 13.80 -7.18 3.08
C CYS A 161 12.83 -6.74 1.96
N PRO A 162 11.51 -6.91 2.12
CA PRO A 162 10.53 -6.22 1.29
C PRO A 162 10.81 -4.72 1.40
N PRO A 163 11.28 -4.08 0.31
CA PRO A 163 11.75 -2.71 0.40
C PRO A 163 10.56 -1.79 0.71
N PRO A 164 10.57 -1.02 1.81
CA PRO A 164 9.52 -0.06 2.07
C PRO A 164 9.52 1.04 1.01
N ASN A 165 8.31 1.50 0.68
CA ASN A 165 8.11 2.63 -0.20
C ASN A 165 8.60 3.92 0.47
N VAL A 166 9.32 4.76 -0.28
CA VAL A 166 9.76 6.09 0.20
C VAL A 166 8.61 7.12 0.19
N THR A 167 7.46 6.78 0.78
CA THR A 167 6.22 7.58 0.72
C THR A 167 5.78 8.15 2.07
N GLY A 168 6.46 7.78 3.16
CA GLY A 168 6.05 8.15 4.51
C GLY A 168 6.90 7.50 5.60
N SER A 169 6.48 7.69 6.85
CA SER A 169 7.04 6.95 7.99
C SER A 169 6.47 5.53 8.05
N LEU A 170 7.25 4.60 8.59
CA LEU A 170 6.80 3.23 8.84
C LEU A 170 5.67 3.19 9.89
N HIS A 171 4.74 2.26 9.68
CA HIS A 171 3.63 1.93 10.60
C HIS A 171 3.79 0.52 11.21
N ILE A 172 2.91 0.13 12.14
CA ILE A 172 2.98 -1.13 12.90
C ILE A 172 3.08 -2.40 12.02
N GLY A 173 2.43 -2.44 10.86
CA GLY A 173 2.59 -3.55 9.90
C GLY A 173 4.03 -3.77 9.42
N HIS A 174 4.83 -2.71 9.27
CA HIS A 174 6.26 -2.84 9.00
C HIS A 174 6.98 -3.42 10.23
N GLY A 175 6.64 -2.95 11.44
CA GLY A 175 7.18 -3.50 12.68
C GLY A 175 6.95 -5.01 12.81
N LEU A 176 5.74 -5.49 12.50
CA LEU A 176 5.42 -6.92 12.46
C LEU A 176 6.30 -7.68 11.46
N THR A 177 6.44 -7.15 10.24
CA THR A 177 7.23 -7.77 9.18
C THR A 177 8.70 -7.87 9.59
N VAL A 178 9.29 -6.77 10.08
CA VAL A 178 10.67 -6.72 10.57
C VAL A 178 10.88 -7.71 11.71
N ALA A 179 9.96 -7.77 12.69
CA ALA A 179 10.08 -8.68 13.83
C ALA A 179 10.14 -10.16 13.40
N ILE A 180 9.30 -10.57 12.45
CA ILE A 180 9.29 -11.94 11.93
C ILE A 180 10.59 -12.24 11.16
N GLN A 181 10.96 -11.36 10.23
CA GLN A 181 12.14 -11.56 9.39
C GLN A 181 13.43 -11.58 10.21
N ASP A 182 13.57 -10.63 11.14
CA ASP A 182 14.75 -10.50 11.97
C ASP A 182 14.89 -11.67 12.95
N SER A 183 13.78 -12.18 13.49
CA SER A 183 13.79 -13.39 14.33
C SER A 183 14.35 -14.60 13.57
N LEU A 184 13.93 -14.79 12.32
CA LEU A 184 14.45 -15.86 11.46
C LEU A 184 15.93 -15.67 11.14
N VAL A 185 16.33 -14.44 10.82
CA VAL A 185 17.73 -14.07 10.55
C VAL A 185 18.60 -14.36 11.77
N ARG A 186 18.23 -13.88 12.96
CA ARG A 186 18.97 -14.12 14.20
C ARG A 186 19.03 -15.60 14.54
N TRP A 187 17.93 -16.34 14.41
CA TRP A 187 17.90 -17.78 14.64
C TRP A 187 18.87 -18.53 13.72
N ASN A 188 18.84 -18.27 12.41
CA ASN A 188 19.75 -18.91 11.47
C ASN A 188 21.22 -18.53 11.71
N ARG A 189 21.48 -17.27 12.09
CA ARG A 189 22.81 -16.80 12.47
C ARG A 189 23.32 -17.56 13.71
N MET A 190 22.46 -17.81 14.70
CA MET A 190 22.79 -18.60 15.89
C MET A 190 23.00 -20.10 15.60
N LEU A 191 22.40 -20.63 14.53
CA LEU A 191 22.70 -21.98 14.02
C LEU A 191 24.04 -22.05 13.27
N GLY A 192 24.81 -20.96 13.22
CA GLY A 192 26.11 -20.88 12.58
C GLY A 192 26.07 -20.73 11.06
N ARG A 193 24.89 -20.53 10.46
CA ARG A 193 24.75 -20.34 9.00
C ARG A 193 25.27 -18.99 8.57
N THR A 194 25.89 -18.93 7.39
CA THR A 194 26.17 -17.66 6.72
C THR A 194 24.87 -16.94 6.42
N THR A 195 24.58 -15.90 7.20
CA THR A 195 23.28 -15.25 7.21
C THR A 195 23.39 -13.84 6.65
N LEU A 196 22.55 -13.50 5.68
CA LEU A 196 22.48 -12.18 5.05
C LEU A 196 21.05 -11.65 5.06
N PHE A 197 20.83 -10.52 5.73
CA PHE A 197 19.59 -9.77 5.67
C PHE A 197 19.81 -8.49 4.86
N VAL A 198 19.31 -8.46 3.63
CA VAL A 198 19.59 -7.36 2.69
C VAL A 198 18.59 -6.24 2.89
N PRO A 199 19.01 -5.02 3.29
CA PRO A 199 18.14 -3.87 3.34
C PRO A 199 17.93 -3.28 1.95
N GLY A 200 16.76 -2.69 1.72
CA GLY A 200 16.53 -1.92 0.51
C GLY A 200 15.35 -0.98 0.62
N TYR A 201 15.18 -0.12 -0.39
CA TYR A 201 14.13 0.90 -0.46
C TYR A 201 13.50 0.88 -1.85
N ASP A 202 12.19 1.10 -1.91
CA ASP A 202 11.45 1.16 -3.18
C ASP A 202 11.08 2.61 -3.50
N HIS A 203 11.42 3.03 -4.72
CA HIS A 203 10.99 4.29 -5.31
C HIS A 203 9.47 4.42 -5.43
N ALA A 204 8.72 3.31 -5.49
CA ALA A 204 7.26 3.23 -5.49
C ALA A 204 6.53 4.07 -6.57
N GLY A 205 7.26 4.46 -7.63
CA GLY A 205 6.77 5.23 -8.79
C GLY A 205 5.62 6.19 -8.49
N ILE A 206 4.41 5.78 -8.87
CA ILE A 206 3.17 6.57 -8.77
C ILE A 206 2.82 6.99 -7.35
N SER A 207 3.13 6.18 -6.35
CA SER A 207 2.84 6.49 -4.94
C SER A 207 3.73 7.62 -4.44
N THR A 208 5.03 7.57 -4.74
CA THR A 208 5.96 8.65 -4.38
C THR A 208 5.61 9.94 -5.11
N GLN A 209 5.33 9.86 -6.41
CA GLN A 209 4.90 11.01 -7.19
C GLN A 209 3.65 11.67 -6.57
N SER A 210 2.62 10.90 -6.24
CA SER A 210 1.38 11.43 -5.66
C SER A 210 1.61 12.14 -4.32
N VAL A 211 2.47 11.60 -3.47
CA VAL A 211 2.79 12.20 -2.16
C VAL A 211 3.61 13.48 -2.31
N VAL A 212 4.61 13.48 -3.19
CA VAL A 212 5.44 14.66 -3.45
C VAL A 212 4.62 15.78 -4.08
N GLU A 213 3.75 15.47 -5.05
CA GLU A 213 2.83 16.45 -5.65
C GLU A 213 1.89 17.08 -4.59
N LYS A 214 1.28 16.26 -3.73
CA LYS A 214 0.41 16.75 -2.66
C LYS A 214 1.15 17.67 -1.69
N ARG A 215 2.39 17.33 -1.31
CA ARG A 215 3.19 18.18 -0.43
C ARG A 215 3.62 19.48 -1.11
N LEU A 216 4.06 19.41 -2.36
CA LEU A 216 4.43 20.59 -3.14
C LEU A 216 3.28 21.59 -3.20
N TYR A 217 2.08 21.09 -3.51
CA TYR A 217 0.87 21.90 -3.55
C TYR A 217 0.55 22.50 -2.18
N LYS A 218 0.62 21.71 -1.11
CA LYS A 218 0.36 22.20 0.26
C LYS A 218 1.38 23.24 0.74
N ALA A 219 2.65 23.09 0.36
CA ALA A 219 3.73 23.97 0.84
C ALA A 219 3.85 25.27 0.03
N SER A 220 3.57 25.22 -1.27
CA SER A 220 3.87 26.33 -2.19
C SER A 220 2.73 26.73 -3.12
N GLY A 221 1.61 25.98 -3.10
CA GLY A 221 0.51 26.15 -4.06
C GLY A 221 0.83 25.71 -5.50
N LYS A 222 2.06 25.25 -5.76
CA LYS A 222 2.52 24.85 -7.10
C LYS A 222 2.22 23.39 -7.39
N THR A 223 2.10 23.07 -8.67
CA THR A 223 1.95 21.73 -9.23
C THR A 223 3.26 21.27 -9.87
N ARG A 224 3.37 19.97 -10.18
CA ARG A 224 4.53 19.45 -10.93
C ARG A 224 4.68 20.08 -12.32
N HIS A 225 3.58 20.57 -12.90
CA HIS A 225 3.59 21.21 -14.21
C HIS A 225 4.23 22.60 -14.14
N ASP A 226 4.06 23.30 -13.01
CA ASP A 226 4.67 24.61 -12.79
C ASP A 226 6.20 24.55 -12.59
N LEU A 227 6.70 23.42 -12.07
CA LEU A 227 8.14 23.19 -11.89
C LEU A 227 8.85 22.72 -13.16
N GLY A 228 8.14 21.98 -14.02
CA GLY A 228 8.76 21.22 -15.10
C GLY A 228 9.43 19.93 -14.60
N ARG A 229 9.84 19.08 -15.55
CA ARG A 229 10.31 17.71 -15.26
C ARG A 229 11.57 17.67 -14.39
N GLU A 230 12.59 18.43 -14.75
CA GLU A 230 13.91 18.36 -14.11
C GLU A 230 13.84 18.78 -12.63
N LYS A 231 13.31 19.96 -12.35
CA LYS A 231 13.13 20.47 -10.98
C LYS A 231 12.20 19.59 -10.14
N PHE A 232 11.17 19.02 -10.76
CA PHE A 232 10.30 18.08 -10.05
C PHE A 232 11.05 16.80 -9.68
N LEU A 233 11.89 16.26 -10.57
CA LEU A 233 12.72 15.09 -10.26
C LEU A 233 13.72 15.38 -9.14
N GLU A 234 14.36 16.55 -9.12
CA GLU A 234 15.22 16.99 -8.01
C GLU A 234 14.44 16.97 -6.68
N THR A 235 13.23 17.54 -6.67
CA THR A 235 12.35 17.55 -5.49
C THR A 235 12.00 16.14 -5.01
N VAL A 236 11.78 15.20 -5.95
CA VAL A 236 11.52 13.79 -5.63
C VAL A 236 12.75 13.10 -5.03
N TRP A 237 13.95 13.41 -5.54
CA TRP A 237 15.19 12.89 -4.99
C TRP A 237 15.47 13.44 -3.58
N ASP A 238 15.28 14.73 -3.34
CA ASP A 238 15.41 15.32 -2.00
C ASP A 238 14.47 14.64 -1.00
N TRP A 239 13.23 14.43 -1.41
CA TRP A 239 12.25 13.68 -0.63
C TRP A 239 12.74 12.25 -0.34
N LYS A 240 13.26 11.54 -1.34
CA LYS A 240 13.81 10.19 -1.16
C LYS A 240 14.92 10.18 -0.11
N HIS A 241 15.86 11.11 -0.16
CA HIS A 241 16.97 11.18 0.82
C HIS A 241 16.45 11.40 2.24
N ASP A 242 15.54 12.35 2.42
CA ASP A 242 14.92 12.64 3.72
C ASP A 242 14.18 11.43 4.30
N TYR A 243 13.33 10.80 3.49
CA TYR A 243 12.47 9.70 3.95
C TYR A 243 13.23 8.39 4.11
N GLN A 244 14.20 8.11 3.24
CA GLN A 244 15.09 6.98 3.42
C GLN A 244 15.77 7.06 4.79
N GLY A 245 16.37 8.21 5.14
CA GLY A 245 17.03 8.37 6.45
C GLY A 245 16.08 8.20 7.64
N ARG A 246 14.82 8.64 7.54
CA ARG A 246 13.81 8.41 8.59
C ARG A 246 13.45 6.92 8.71
N ILE A 247 13.21 6.26 7.59
CA ILE A 247 12.86 4.84 7.54
C ILE A 247 14.02 4.00 8.09
N THR A 248 15.27 4.30 7.71
CA THR A 248 16.47 3.66 8.27
C THR A 248 16.45 3.73 9.79
N LYS A 249 16.33 4.93 10.37
CA LYS A 249 16.29 5.11 11.83
C LYS A 249 15.15 4.33 12.49
N GLN A 250 13.98 4.21 11.85
CA GLN A 250 12.88 3.40 12.38
C GLN A 250 13.22 1.91 12.36
N MET A 251 13.82 1.40 11.29
CA MET A 251 14.26 0.00 11.18
C MET A 251 15.38 -0.33 12.18
N GLU A 252 16.33 0.59 12.35
CA GLU A 252 17.40 0.49 13.35
C GLU A 252 16.80 0.47 14.76
N ARG A 253 15.84 1.37 15.05
CA ARG A 253 15.18 1.42 16.35
C ARG A 253 14.36 0.17 16.66
N LEU A 254 13.81 -0.49 15.65
CA LEU A 254 13.15 -1.80 15.79
C LEU A 254 14.13 -2.95 16.03
N GLY A 255 15.45 -2.70 15.95
CA GLY A 255 16.48 -3.70 16.20
C GLY A 255 16.75 -4.62 15.01
N GLY A 256 16.35 -4.25 13.79
CA GLY A 256 16.56 -5.08 12.60
C GLY A 256 18.06 -5.30 12.30
N SER A 257 18.49 -6.55 12.20
CA SER A 257 19.89 -6.96 12.00
C SER A 257 20.30 -6.98 10.52
N TYR A 258 20.03 -5.87 9.83
CA TYR A 258 20.33 -5.65 8.41
C TYR A 258 21.82 -5.46 8.16
N ASP A 259 22.31 -5.96 7.03
CA ASP A 259 23.63 -5.58 6.51
C ASP A 259 23.53 -4.23 5.77
N TRP A 260 23.64 -3.13 6.52
CA TRP A 260 23.57 -1.77 5.98
C TRP A 260 24.66 -1.43 4.95
N THR A 261 25.71 -2.24 4.83
CA THR A 261 26.72 -2.05 3.77
C THR A 261 26.21 -2.42 2.39
N ARG A 262 25.05 -3.10 2.32
CA ARG A 262 24.42 -3.60 1.09
C ARG A 262 23.06 -2.96 0.83
N VAL A 263 22.83 -1.75 1.34
CA VAL A 263 21.61 -0.98 1.05
C VAL A 263 21.44 -0.85 -0.46
N ALA A 264 20.27 -1.24 -0.93
CA ALA A 264 19.88 -1.10 -2.33
C ALA A 264 18.65 -0.21 -2.47
N PHE A 265 18.62 0.61 -3.50
CA PHE A 265 17.44 1.37 -3.89
C PHE A 265 17.06 1.00 -5.32
N THR A 266 15.76 0.82 -5.59
CA THR A 266 15.29 0.29 -6.88
C THR A 266 15.73 1.08 -8.11
N MET A 267 16.09 2.37 -7.96
CA MET A 267 16.61 3.22 -9.03
C MET A 267 18.15 3.37 -9.01
N ASP A 268 18.86 2.59 -8.20
CA ASP A 268 20.32 2.52 -8.28
C ASP A 268 20.75 2.01 -9.65
N GLU A 269 21.94 2.41 -10.10
CA GLU A 269 22.41 2.13 -11.46
C GLU A 269 22.44 0.62 -11.77
N ASN A 270 22.93 -0.20 -10.83
CA ASN A 270 23.01 -1.64 -10.98
C ASN A 270 21.62 -2.30 -11.09
N LEU A 271 20.64 -1.85 -10.28
CA LEU A 271 19.27 -2.37 -10.31
C LEU A 271 18.50 -1.88 -11.54
N SER A 272 18.70 -0.63 -11.94
CA SER A 272 18.16 -0.07 -13.18
C SER A 272 18.63 -0.86 -14.40
N ARG A 273 19.94 -1.19 -14.46
CA ARG A 273 20.48 -2.06 -15.52
C ARG A 273 19.83 -3.44 -15.52
N ALA A 274 19.59 -4.04 -14.34
CA ALA A 274 18.93 -5.33 -14.25
C ALA A 274 17.47 -5.29 -14.77
N VAL A 275 16.75 -4.19 -14.53
CA VAL A 275 15.40 -3.96 -15.09
C VAL A 275 15.47 -3.80 -16.61
N SER A 276 16.39 -2.99 -17.13
CA SER A 276 16.56 -2.80 -18.58
C SER A 276 16.91 -4.11 -19.29
N GLU A 277 17.84 -4.88 -18.74
CA GLU A 277 18.21 -6.21 -19.26
C GLU A 277 17.00 -7.16 -19.27
N THR A 278 16.24 -7.19 -18.18
CA THR A 278 15.03 -8.03 -18.09
C THR A 278 13.99 -7.62 -19.12
N PHE A 279 13.78 -6.32 -19.32
CA PHE A 279 12.86 -5.82 -20.34
C PHE A 279 13.30 -6.23 -21.75
N CYS A 280 14.58 -6.03 -22.09
CA CYS A 280 15.13 -6.40 -23.39
C CYS A 280 14.95 -7.90 -23.66
N ARG A 281 15.31 -8.76 -22.70
CA ARG A 281 15.15 -10.21 -22.83
C ARG A 281 13.69 -10.62 -23.03
N LEU A 282 12.77 -10.10 -22.20
CA LEU A 282 11.34 -10.42 -22.33
C LEU A 282 10.73 -9.89 -23.63
N HIS A 283 11.24 -8.79 -24.18
CA HIS A 283 10.84 -8.29 -25.49
C HIS A 283 11.39 -9.15 -26.63
N GLU A 284 12.66 -9.57 -26.56
CA GLU A 284 13.29 -10.49 -27.52
C GLU A 284 12.61 -11.86 -27.55
N ASP A 285 12.16 -12.35 -26.38
CA ASP A 285 11.37 -13.58 -26.24
C ASP A 285 9.92 -13.43 -26.74
N GLY A 286 9.49 -12.22 -27.12
CA GLY A 286 8.14 -11.94 -27.61
C GLY A 286 7.05 -11.88 -26.52
N ILE A 287 7.44 -11.86 -25.24
CA ILE A 287 6.53 -11.76 -24.09
C ILE A 287 6.07 -10.29 -23.93
N ILE A 288 6.99 -9.34 -24.01
CA ILE A 288 6.69 -7.90 -24.03
C ILE A 288 6.49 -7.46 -25.47
N TYR A 289 5.38 -6.77 -25.73
CA TYR A 289 5.05 -6.22 -27.05
C TYR A 289 4.32 -4.88 -26.92
N ARG A 290 4.22 -4.15 -28.05
CA ARG A 290 3.46 -2.89 -28.14
C ARG A 290 2.25 -3.08 -29.04
N ALA A 291 1.07 -2.79 -28.52
CA ALA A 291 -0.19 -2.81 -29.26
C ALA A 291 -1.17 -1.79 -28.69
N ASN A 292 -2.16 -1.41 -29.50
CA ASN A 292 -3.29 -0.61 -29.04
C ASN A 292 -4.32 -1.55 -28.39
N ARG A 293 -4.54 -1.39 -27.08
CA ARG A 293 -5.47 -2.16 -26.28
C ARG A 293 -6.24 -1.23 -25.35
N LEU A 294 -7.40 -1.68 -24.88
CA LEU A 294 -8.09 -1.01 -23.79
C LEU A 294 -7.24 -1.12 -22.52
N VAL A 295 -7.12 0.00 -21.81
CA VAL A 295 -6.32 0.15 -20.60
C VAL A 295 -7.13 0.88 -19.55
N ASN A 296 -6.81 0.68 -18.28
CA ASN A 296 -7.37 1.50 -17.21
C ASN A 296 -6.61 2.83 -17.19
N TRP A 297 -7.31 3.93 -17.45
CA TRP A 297 -6.70 5.27 -17.48
C TRP A 297 -7.14 6.10 -16.28
N CYS A 298 -6.17 6.65 -15.55
CA CYS A 298 -6.44 7.59 -14.47
C CYS A 298 -6.40 9.04 -15.00
N VAL A 299 -7.55 9.72 -15.04
CA VAL A 299 -7.67 11.12 -15.48
C VAL A 299 -6.97 12.12 -14.56
N LYS A 300 -6.74 11.77 -13.29
CA LYS A 300 -6.05 12.65 -12.33
C LYS A 300 -4.54 12.61 -12.49
N LEU A 301 -3.98 11.40 -12.60
CA LEU A 301 -2.55 11.17 -12.66
C LEU A 301 -2.02 11.19 -14.11
N ASN A 302 -2.92 11.12 -15.09
CA ASN A 302 -2.63 11.05 -16.52
C ASN A 302 -1.68 9.90 -16.86
N THR A 303 -2.03 8.70 -16.38
CA THR A 303 -1.27 7.47 -16.64
C THR A 303 -2.19 6.26 -16.70
N THR A 304 -1.70 5.21 -17.36
CA THR A 304 -2.32 3.88 -17.35
C THR A 304 -2.04 3.18 -16.02
N LEU A 305 -3.00 2.36 -15.58
CA LEU A 305 -2.92 1.52 -14.39
C LEU A 305 -3.11 0.04 -14.76
N SER A 306 -2.42 -0.83 -14.04
CA SER A 306 -2.65 -2.28 -14.13
C SER A 306 -3.97 -2.66 -13.46
N ASN A 307 -4.52 -3.84 -13.78
CA ASN A 307 -5.75 -4.31 -13.14
C ASN A 307 -5.62 -4.46 -11.62
N LEU A 308 -4.42 -4.76 -11.11
CA LEU A 308 -4.17 -4.90 -9.67
C LEU A 308 -4.14 -3.57 -8.93
N GLU A 309 -3.99 -2.44 -9.63
CA GLU A 309 -3.98 -1.10 -9.07
C GLU A 309 -5.37 -0.45 -9.05
N VAL A 310 -6.37 -1.10 -9.64
CA VAL A 310 -7.74 -0.58 -9.74
C VAL A 310 -8.62 -1.19 -8.66
N GLU A 311 -9.07 -0.34 -7.74
CA GLU A 311 -10.07 -0.70 -6.75
C GLU A 311 -11.48 -0.50 -7.32
N GLN A 312 -12.30 -1.54 -7.29
CA GLN A 312 -13.69 -1.50 -7.74
C GLN A 312 -14.60 -1.09 -6.58
N LYS A 313 -15.38 -0.02 -6.77
CA LYS A 313 -16.37 0.43 -5.80
C LYS A 313 -17.77 0.07 -6.27
N GLU A 314 -18.44 -0.80 -5.52
CA GLU A 314 -19.83 -1.16 -5.79
C GLU A 314 -20.79 -0.07 -5.28
N LEU A 315 -21.71 0.36 -6.13
CA LEU A 315 -22.74 1.35 -5.80
C LEU A 315 -24.11 0.68 -5.88
N LYS A 316 -24.87 0.71 -4.78
CA LYS A 316 -26.20 0.08 -4.70
C LYS A 316 -27.32 0.91 -5.33
N GLY A 317 -27.04 2.15 -5.73
CA GLY A 317 -28.02 3.05 -6.34
C GLY A 317 -27.42 4.43 -6.58
N ARG A 318 -28.31 5.38 -6.89
CA ARG A 318 -27.96 6.77 -7.22
C ARG A 318 -27.08 7.38 -6.12
N THR A 319 -25.86 7.71 -6.49
CA THR A 319 -24.84 8.26 -5.58
C THR A 319 -24.14 9.42 -6.24
N LEU A 320 -24.10 10.57 -5.55
CA LEU A 320 -23.33 11.73 -5.98
C LEU A 320 -21.89 11.61 -5.46
N LEU A 321 -20.93 11.51 -6.37
CA LEU A 321 -19.50 11.38 -6.04
C LEU A 321 -18.70 12.53 -6.65
N ASN A 322 -17.68 12.98 -5.94
CA ASN A 322 -16.66 13.83 -6.54
C ASN A 322 -15.70 12.98 -7.38
N VAL A 323 -15.26 13.52 -8.52
CA VAL A 323 -14.26 12.86 -9.38
C VAL A 323 -12.91 13.57 -9.19
N PRO A 324 -11.85 12.85 -8.78
CA PRO A 324 -10.53 13.45 -8.61
C PRO A 324 -10.05 14.15 -9.89
N GLY A 325 -9.77 15.46 -9.79
CA GLY A 325 -9.37 16.29 -10.94
C GLY A 325 -10.35 17.41 -11.26
N TYR A 326 -11.59 17.28 -10.80
CA TYR A 326 -12.61 18.32 -10.87
C TYR A 326 -12.62 19.18 -9.59
N ASP A 327 -13.41 20.25 -9.58
CA ASP A 327 -13.59 21.10 -8.40
C ASP A 327 -14.12 20.30 -7.20
N GLU A 328 -13.63 20.59 -5.99
CA GLU A 328 -13.99 19.85 -4.77
C GLU A 328 -15.46 19.97 -4.39
N LYS A 329 -16.19 20.95 -4.93
CA LYS A 329 -17.63 21.16 -4.72
C LYS A 329 -18.46 20.45 -5.79
N GLU A 330 -17.88 20.14 -6.95
CA GLU A 330 -18.58 19.43 -8.01
C GLU A 330 -18.86 17.98 -7.63
N ARG A 331 -20.06 17.52 -7.96
CA ARG A 331 -20.52 16.16 -7.73
C ARG A 331 -21.16 15.65 -9.01
N PHE A 332 -20.78 14.43 -9.38
CA PHE A 332 -21.28 13.74 -10.55
C PHE A 332 -22.14 12.56 -10.10
N GLU A 333 -23.15 12.27 -10.89
CA GLU A 333 -24.09 11.18 -10.63
C GLU A 333 -23.52 9.85 -11.08
N PHE A 334 -23.57 8.86 -10.19
CA PHE A 334 -23.22 7.47 -10.46
C PHE A 334 -24.29 6.53 -9.92
N GLY A 335 -24.30 5.27 -10.39
CA GLY A 335 -25.24 4.25 -9.90
C GLY A 335 -26.67 4.44 -10.39
N VAL A 336 -26.87 5.17 -11.50
CA VAL A 336 -28.14 5.31 -12.21
C VAL A 336 -28.02 4.58 -13.54
N ILE A 337 -29.10 3.90 -13.93
CA ILE A 337 -29.23 3.31 -15.26
C ILE A 337 -30.18 4.18 -16.08
N THR A 338 -29.70 4.69 -17.21
CA THR A 338 -30.46 5.54 -18.13
C THR A 338 -30.89 4.70 -19.32
N SER A 339 -32.18 4.75 -19.64
CA SER A 339 -32.72 4.14 -20.86
C SER A 339 -32.94 5.19 -21.93
N PHE A 340 -32.43 4.95 -23.13
CA PHE A 340 -32.64 5.79 -24.31
C PHE A 340 -32.87 4.90 -25.53
N ALA A 341 -33.32 5.47 -26.66
CA ALA A 341 -33.71 4.67 -27.81
C ALA A 341 -33.12 5.20 -29.13
N TYR A 342 -32.58 4.29 -29.95
CA TYR A 342 -32.18 4.59 -31.31
C TYR A 342 -33.31 4.27 -32.29
N PRO A 343 -33.56 5.10 -33.32
CA PRO A 343 -34.45 4.74 -34.41
C PRO A 343 -33.85 3.62 -35.26
N ILE A 344 -34.69 2.71 -35.76
CA ILE A 344 -34.28 1.67 -36.70
C ILE A 344 -34.39 2.22 -38.11
N GLU A 345 -33.35 2.03 -38.92
CA GLU A 345 -33.36 2.46 -40.32
C GLU A 345 -34.49 1.76 -41.10
N GLY A 346 -35.28 2.55 -41.84
CA GLY A 346 -36.39 2.03 -42.63
C GLY A 346 -37.63 1.61 -41.83
N SER A 347 -37.73 1.98 -40.54
CA SER A 347 -38.88 1.68 -39.69
C SER A 347 -39.21 2.84 -38.73
N ASP A 348 -40.45 2.93 -38.28
CA ASP A 348 -40.86 3.82 -37.18
C ASP A 348 -40.51 3.23 -35.79
N GLU A 349 -39.98 2.00 -35.77
CA GLU A 349 -39.56 1.32 -34.56
C GLU A 349 -38.27 1.92 -33.95
N LYS A 350 -38.13 1.75 -32.63
CA LYS A 350 -36.96 2.17 -31.88
C LYS A 350 -36.42 1.01 -31.05
N ILE A 351 -35.10 0.94 -30.91
CA ILE A 351 -34.43 0.00 -30.01
C ILE A 351 -34.01 0.72 -28.73
N VAL A 352 -34.53 0.25 -27.59
CA VAL A 352 -34.24 0.80 -26.27
C VAL A 352 -32.98 0.15 -25.70
N ILE A 353 -32.02 0.97 -25.27
CA ILE A 353 -30.76 0.55 -24.63
C ILE A 353 -30.73 1.13 -23.23
N ALA A 354 -30.24 0.33 -22.28
CA ALA A 354 -30.00 0.74 -20.90
C ALA A 354 -28.49 0.80 -20.64
N THR A 355 -27.99 1.95 -20.15
CA THR A 355 -26.57 2.16 -19.83
C THR A 355 -26.40 2.93 -18.53
N THR A 356 -25.31 2.70 -17.81
CA THR A 356 -24.90 3.54 -16.67
C THR A 356 -23.98 4.69 -17.09
N ARG A 357 -23.64 4.78 -18.38
CA ARG A 357 -22.72 5.75 -18.96
C ARG A 357 -23.32 6.42 -20.20
N PRO A 358 -24.34 7.28 -20.05
CA PRO A 358 -24.97 7.94 -21.20
C PRO A 358 -23.99 8.80 -22.01
N GLU A 359 -22.91 9.28 -21.40
CA GLU A 359 -21.87 10.06 -22.09
C GLU A 359 -21.09 9.25 -23.14
N THR A 360 -21.09 7.91 -23.05
CA THR A 360 -20.41 7.06 -24.05
C THR A 360 -21.25 6.80 -25.29
N MET A 361 -22.53 7.19 -25.29
CA MET A 361 -23.47 7.03 -26.41
C MET A 361 -22.93 7.59 -27.74
N LEU A 362 -22.13 8.67 -27.68
CA LEU A 362 -21.53 9.28 -28.88
C LEU A 362 -20.40 8.44 -29.49
N GLY A 363 -19.88 7.46 -28.75
CA GLY A 363 -18.88 6.50 -29.21
C GLY A 363 -19.49 5.15 -29.60
N ASP A 364 -20.82 5.00 -29.58
CA ASP A 364 -21.49 3.76 -29.95
C ASP A 364 -21.27 3.47 -31.44
N THR A 365 -20.92 2.22 -31.75
CA THR A 365 -20.66 1.75 -33.12
C THR A 365 -21.57 0.61 -33.55
N ALA A 366 -22.21 -0.07 -32.58
CA ALA A 366 -23.14 -1.16 -32.81
C ALA A 366 -24.03 -1.37 -31.57
N VAL A 367 -25.18 -2.02 -31.76
CA VAL A 367 -26.02 -2.51 -30.67
C VAL A 367 -25.89 -4.03 -30.60
N ALA A 368 -25.45 -4.56 -29.45
CA ALA A 368 -25.32 -5.99 -29.24
C ALA A 368 -26.62 -6.60 -28.70
N VAL A 369 -27.07 -7.68 -29.33
CA VAL A 369 -28.26 -8.43 -28.93
C VAL A 369 -27.89 -9.91 -28.77
N HIS A 370 -28.45 -10.56 -27.76
CA HIS A 370 -28.23 -11.99 -27.56
C HIS A 370 -28.86 -12.79 -28.72
N PRO A 371 -28.14 -13.73 -29.36
CA PRO A 371 -28.62 -14.41 -30.58
C PRO A 371 -29.93 -15.17 -30.36
N ASP A 372 -30.14 -15.70 -29.16
CA ASP A 372 -31.35 -16.46 -28.83
C ASP A 372 -32.51 -15.60 -28.31
N ASP A 373 -32.36 -14.28 -28.16
CA ASP A 373 -33.42 -13.42 -27.64
C ASP A 373 -34.57 -13.28 -28.64
N PRO A 374 -35.76 -13.88 -28.39
CA PRO A 374 -36.85 -13.91 -29.35
C PRO A 374 -37.42 -12.51 -29.64
N ARG A 375 -37.21 -11.53 -28.75
CA ARG A 375 -37.69 -10.15 -28.91
C ARG A 375 -37.04 -9.43 -30.09
N TYR A 376 -35.92 -9.93 -30.58
CA TYR A 376 -35.10 -9.26 -31.59
C TYR A 376 -34.72 -10.16 -32.78
N LYS A 377 -35.19 -11.42 -32.85
CA LYS A 377 -34.86 -12.38 -33.92
C LYS A 377 -35.18 -11.90 -35.35
N VAL A 378 -36.15 -11.00 -35.51
CA VAL A 378 -36.54 -10.43 -36.81
C VAL A 378 -35.67 -9.21 -37.19
N ARG A 379 -34.95 -8.64 -36.22
CA ARG A 379 -34.21 -7.37 -36.35
C ARG A 379 -32.71 -7.56 -36.61
N VAL A 380 -32.19 -8.78 -36.48
CA VAL A 380 -30.79 -9.13 -36.74
C VAL A 380 -30.62 -9.55 -38.20
N CYS A 381 -30.91 -8.64 -39.13
CA CYS A 381 -30.48 -8.71 -40.51
C CYS A 381 -30.10 -7.29 -40.90
N LEU A 382 -28.83 -6.90 -40.73
CA LEU A 382 -28.23 -5.71 -41.35
C LEU A 382 -26.70 -5.74 -41.08
N GLY A 383 -25.92 -5.86 -42.17
CA GLY A 383 -24.46 -5.81 -42.20
C GLY A 383 -23.83 -6.97 -42.94
#